data_AF-A0A0Q4L6L3-F1
#
_entry.id   AF-A0A0Q4L6L3-F1
#
_cell.length_a   1.000
_cell.length_b   1.000
_cell.length_c   1.000
_cell.angle_alpha   90.00
_cell.angle_beta   90.00
_cell.angle_gamma   90.00
#
_symmetry.space_group_name_H-M   'P 1'
#
loop_
_entity.id
_entity.type
_entity.pdbx_description
1 polymer ?
#
loop_
_entity_poly.entity_id
_entity_poly.type
_entity_poly.pdbx_seq_one_letter_code
_entity_poly.pdbx_strand_id
1 'polypeptide(L)'
;MENTAPSLDLFTLLEIALEERNEAADAFDMFKRDAVMAHAPAPGDEPAITSDDAAEAAANEVGDFSAEVRALLSTASDADLTSAYEQSGGEIGHPVAEVLLGEIKRRGFGI
;
A
#
# COMPACT_ATOMS: atom_id res chain seq x y z
N MET A 1 3.65 17.98 -27.16
CA MET A 1 3.72 16.50 -27.08
C MET A 1 2.80 16.12 -25.94
N GLU A 2 1.56 15.75 -26.26
CA GLU A 2 0.64 15.18 -25.27
C GLU A 2 1.22 13.82 -24.87
N ASN A 3 1.56 13.68 -23.59
CA ASN A 3 2.06 12.43 -23.05
C ASN A 3 0.85 11.51 -22.85
N THR A 4 0.40 10.86 -23.93
CA THR A 4 -0.59 9.77 -23.88
C THR A 4 0.09 8.50 -23.40
N ALA A 5 0.64 8.51 -22.19
CA ALA A 5 0.67 7.27 -21.43
C ALA A 5 -0.81 6.94 -21.14
N PRO A 6 -1.32 5.74 -21.50
CA PRO A 6 -2.66 5.37 -21.05
C PRO A 6 -2.69 5.51 -19.52
N SER A 7 -3.61 6.32 -19.01
CA SER A 7 -3.86 6.38 -17.57
C SER A 7 -4.14 4.96 -17.11
N LEU A 8 -3.31 4.45 -16.20
CA LEU A 8 -3.47 3.10 -15.67
C LEU A 8 -4.90 2.95 -15.12
N ASP A 9 -5.51 1.78 -15.35
CA ASP A 9 -6.80 1.47 -14.78
C ASP A 9 -6.71 1.33 -13.26
N LEU A 10 -7.87 1.44 -12.59
CA LEU A 10 -7.95 1.40 -11.13
C LEU A 10 -7.39 0.10 -10.54
N PHE A 11 -7.58 -1.04 -11.21
CA PHE A 11 -7.05 -2.32 -10.74
C PHE A 11 -5.53 -2.28 -10.70
N THR A 12 -4.91 -1.87 -11.82
CA THR A 12 -3.45 -1.74 -11.94
C THR A 12 -2.88 -0.76 -10.92
N LEU A 13 -3.55 0.38 -10.69
CA LEU A 13 -3.12 1.35 -9.67
C LEU A 13 -3.16 0.77 -8.25
N LEU A 14 -4.18 -0.02 -7.93
CA LEU A 14 -4.30 -0.67 -6.62
C LEU A 14 -3.28 -1.81 -6.44
N GLU A 15 -2.96 -2.55 -7.49
CA GLU A 15 -1.88 -3.56 -7.47
C GLU A 15 -0.52 -2.92 -7.19
N ILE A 16 -0.21 -1.81 -7.87
CA ILE A 16 1.05 -1.08 -7.66
C ILE A 16 1.16 -0.61 -6.21
N ALA A 17 0.12 0.06 -5.69
CA ALA A 17 0.13 0.52 -4.31
C ALA A 17 0.31 -0.64 -3.30
N LEU A 18 -0.27 -1.81 -3.60
CA LEU A 18 -0.12 -2.99 -2.76
C LEU A 18 1.29 -3.57 -2.82
N GLU A 19 1.89 -3.63 -4.01
CA GLU A 19 3.26 -4.10 -4.21
C GLU A 19 4.25 -3.19 -3.47
N GLU A 20 4.11 -1.87 -3.62
CA GLU A 20 4.95 -0.87 -2.93
C GLU A 20 4.86 -1.02 -1.40
N ARG A 21 3.64 -1.23 -0.87
CA ARG A 21 3.45 -1.52 0.56
C ARG A 21 4.14 -2.82 0.99
N ASN A 22 4.08 -3.87 0.17
CA ASN A 22 4.74 -5.15 0.48
C ASN A 22 6.26 -5.00 0.46
N GLU A 23 6.82 -4.28 -0.52
CA GLU A 23 8.25 -3.97 -0.59
C GLU A 23 8.71 -3.17 0.64
N ALA A 24 7.93 -2.18 1.07
CA ALA A 24 8.22 -1.41 2.29
C ALA A 24 8.18 -2.29 3.55
N ALA A 25 7.23 -3.22 3.64
CA ALA A 25 7.14 -4.18 4.74
C ALA A 25 8.34 -5.14 4.77
N ASP A 26 8.75 -5.65 3.62
CA ASP A 26 9.93 -6.53 3.48
C ASP A 26 11.22 -5.79 3.84
N ALA A 27 11.36 -4.53 3.43
CA ALA A 27 12.49 -3.68 3.81
C ALA A 27 12.55 -3.46 5.33
N PHE A 28 11.40 -3.25 5.98
CA PHE A 28 11.32 -3.13 7.44
C PHE A 28 11.66 -4.45 8.15
N ASP A 29 11.25 -5.58 7.60
CA ASP A 29 11.62 -6.91 8.11
C ASP A 29 13.13 -7.16 8.01
N MET A 30 13.75 -6.76 6.90
CA MET A 30 15.21 -6.79 6.75
C MET A 30 15.91 -5.88 7.76
N PHE A 31 15.43 -4.65 7.97
CA PHE A 31 15.97 -3.75 8.99
C PHE A 31 15.93 -4.37 10.40
N LYS A 32 14.81 -5.00 10.79
CA LYS A 32 14.71 -5.68 12.09
C LYS A 32 15.75 -6.79 12.23
N ARG A 33 15.97 -7.57 11.17
CA ARG A 33 16.96 -8.64 11.16
C ARG A 33 18.38 -8.09 11.29
N ASP A 34 18.70 -7.02 10.58
CA ASP A 34 20.00 -6.36 10.63
C ASP A 34 20.25 -5.71 12.01
N ALA A 35 19.23 -5.07 12.59
CA ALA A 35 19.31 -4.48 13.93
C ALA A 35 19.58 -5.53 15.03
N VAL A 36 19.03 -6.74 14.90
CA VAL A 36 19.32 -7.87 15.82
C VAL A 36 20.76 -8.38 15.65
N MET A 37 21.29 -8.36 14.43
CA MET A 37 22.64 -8.84 14.12
C MET A 37 23.73 -7.77 14.32
N ALA A 38 23.34 -6.49 14.43
CA ALA A 38 24.26 -5.40 14.64
C ALA A 38 24.91 -5.51 16.03
N HIS A 39 26.23 -5.44 16.07
CA HIS A 39 26.94 -5.25 17.34
C HIS A 39 26.56 -3.89 17.93
N ALA A 40 26.45 -3.84 19.26
CA ALA A 40 26.18 -2.59 19.97
C ALA A 40 27.18 -1.50 19.50
N PRO A 41 26.69 -0.30 19.14
CA PRO A 41 27.56 0.76 18.67
C PRO A 41 28.62 1.06 19.73
N ALA A 42 29.81 1.48 19.28
CA ALA A 42 30.88 1.86 20.17
C ALA A 42 30.37 2.95 21.14
N PRO A 43 30.76 2.94 22.42
CA PRO A 43 30.31 3.94 23.37
C PRO A 43 30.70 5.35 22.89
N GLY A 44 29.68 6.16 22.56
CA GLY A 44 29.85 7.52 22.02
C GLY A 44 29.35 7.71 20.58
N ASP A 45 29.08 6.64 19.85
CA ASP A 45 28.41 6.71 18.54
C ASP A 45 26.91 6.48 18.73
N GLU A 46 26.09 7.51 18.47
CA GLU A 46 24.65 7.33 18.32
C GLU A 46 24.35 6.65 16.97
N PRO A 47 23.46 5.65 16.94
CA PRO A 47 23.04 5.04 15.69
C PRO A 47 22.35 6.08 14.80
N ALA A 48 22.65 6.05 13.50
CA ALA A 48 22.08 7.00 12.53
C ALA A 48 20.55 6.86 12.36
N ILE A 49 20.00 5.69 12.68
CA ILE A 49 18.56 5.40 12.71
C ILE A 49 18.30 4.58 13.97
N THR A 50 17.38 5.06 14.81
CA THR A 50 16.95 4.36 16.01
C THR A 50 15.76 3.44 15.73
N SER A 51 15.43 2.56 16.67
CA SER A 51 14.19 1.77 16.60
C SER A 51 12.94 2.64 16.55
N ASP A 52 12.98 3.79 17.22
CA ASP A 52 11.85 4.71 17.29
C ASP A 52 11.66 5.42 15.94
N ASP A 53 12.76 5.84 15.29
CA ASP A 53 12.72 6.42 13.94
C ASP A 53 12.16 5.41 12.92
N ALA A 54 12.57 4.15 13.01
CA ALA A 54 12.08 3.09 12.13
C ALA A 54 10.59 2.77 12.37
N ALA A 55 10.14 2.79 13.63
CA ALA A 55 8.74 2.59 13.98
C ALA A 55 7.85 3.75 13.50
N GLU A 56 8.33 4.99 13.62
CA GLU A 56 7.65 6.19 13.11
C GLU A 56 7.54 6.17 11.59
N ALA A 57 8.63 5.84 10.88
CA ALA A 57 8.63 5.70 9.43
C ALA A 57 7.61 4.64 8.97
N ALA A 58 7.57 3.46 9.60
CA ALA A 58 6.61 2.42 9.27
C ALA A 58 5.15 2.85 9.53
N ALA A 59 4.90 3.62 10.59
CA ALA A 59 3.57 4.15 10.87
C ALA A 59 3.11 5.17 9.83
N ASN A 60 4.02 6.05 9.40
CA ASN A 60 3.76 7.04 8.35
C ASN A 60 3.47 6.36 7.01
N GLU A 61 4.26 5.35 6.63
CA GLU A 61 4.08 4.59 5.39
C GLU A 61 2.69 3.93 5.31
N VAL A 62 2.22 3.32 6.41
CA VAL A 62 0.87 2.74 6.48
C VAL A 62 -0.21 3.82 6.33
N GLY A 63 0.02 5.00 6.89
CA GLY A 63 -0.86 6.16 6.75
C GLY A 63 -0.94 6.65 5.32
N ASP A 64 0.21 6.77 4.65
CA ASP A 64 0.34 7.25 3.28
C ASP A 64 -0.31 6.26 2.29
N PHE A 65 -0.02 4.96 2.42
CA PHE A 65 -0.71 3.91 1.65
C PHE A 65 -2.23 3.97 1.83
N SER A 66 -2.70 4.13 3.07
CA SER A 66 -4.14 4.21 3.35
C SER A 66 -4.77 5.45 2.73
N ALA A 67 -4.05 6.58 2.71
CA ALA A 67 -4.50 7.82 2.10
C ALA A 67 -4.56 7.71 0.57
N GLU A 68 -3.55 7.10 -0.04
CA GLU A 68 -3.47 6.86 -1.48
C GLU A 68 -4.59 5.95 -1.97
N VAL A 69 -4.76 4.77 -1.36
CA VAL A 69 -5.84 3.84 -1.71
C VAL A 69 -7.19 4.51 -1.57
N ARG A 70 -7.40 5.30 -0.50
CA ARG A 70 -8.65 6.06 -0.32
C ARG A 70 -8.84 7.11 -1.40
N ALA A 71 -7.79 7.81 -1.80
CA ALA A 71 -7.85 8.81 -2.87
C ALA A 71 -8.27 8.14 -4.19
N LEU A 72 -7.58 7.06 -4.58
CA LEU A 72 -7.89 6.25 -5.76
C LEU A 72 -9.36 5.83 -5.79
N LEU A 73 -9.83 5.23 -4.70
CA LEU A 73 -11.22 4.81 -4.57
C LEU A 73 -12.18 6.00 -4.65
N SER A 74 -11.92 7.10 -3.94
CA SER A 74 -12.83 8.25 -3.89
C SER A 74 -13.03 8.96 -5.23
N THR A 75 -12.02 8.92 -6.10
CA THR A 75 -12.08 9.50 -7.44
C THR A 75 -12.60 8.55 -8.51
N ALA A 76 -12.60 7.23 -8.23
CA ALA A 76 -13.07 6.22 -9.15
C ALA A 76 -14.59 6.30 -9.37
N SER A 77 -15.00 6.13 -10.63
CA SER A 77 -16.40 5.96 -10.98
C SER A 77 -16.91 4.58 -10.55
N ASP A 78 -18.22 4.43 -10.47
CA ASP A 78 -18.84 3.14 -10.09
C ASP A 78 -18.58 2.05 -11.13
N ALA A 79 -18.42 2.44 -12.41
CA ALA A 79 -18.02 1.55 -13.49
C ALA A 79 -16.56 1.08 -13.31
N ASP A 80 -15.66 1.98 -12.91
CA ASP A 80 -14.25 1.63 -12.65
C ASP A 80 -14.15 0.67 -11.45
N LEU A 81 -14.92 0.91 -10.39
CA LEU A 81 -14.97 0.03 -9.22
C LEU A 81 -15.46 -1.38 -9.57
N THR A 82 -16.54 -1.47 -10.36
CA THR A 82 -17.10 -2.76 -10.78
C THR A 82 -16.14 -3.48 -11.71
N SER A 83 -15.58 -2.78 -12.70
CA SER A 83 -14.61 -3.38 -13.63
C SER A 83 -13.34 -3.85 -12.92
N ALA A 84 -12.79 -3.05 -12.00
CA ALA A 84 -11.62 -3.45 -11.22
C ALA A 84 -11.92 -4.66 -10.33
N TYR A 85 -13.12 -4.73 -9.76
CA TYR A 85 -13.53 -5.88 -8.95
C TYR A 85 -13.66 -7.14 -9.78
N GLU A 86 -14.22 -7.06 -10.99
CA GLU A 86 -14.27 -8.18 -11.93
C GLU A 86 -12.86 -8.61 -12.40
N GLN A 87 -11.98 -7.66 -12.66
CA GLN A 87 -10.59 -7.92 -13.06
C GLN A 87 -9.80 -8.66 -11.97
N SER A 88 -10.06 -8.35 -10.70
CA SER A 88 -9.48 -9.08 -9.56
C SER A 88 -9.99 -10.52 -9.41
N GLY A 89 -10.96 -10.94 -10.24
CA GLY A 89 -11.61 -12.25 -10.15
C GLY A 89 -12.64 -12.36 -9.03
N GLY A 90 -12.83 -11.31 -8.22
CA GLY A 90 -13.73 -11.30 -7.07
C GLY A 90 -13.37 -12.33 -6.00
N GLU A 91 -12.12 -12.81 -5.99
CA GLU A 91 -11.69 -13.88 -5.10
C GLU A 91 -11.50 -13.38 -3.67
N ILE A 92 -12.07 -14.11 -2.72
CA ILE A 92 -11.83 -13.88 -1.29
C ILE A 92 -10.35 -14.20 -1.01
N GLY A 93 -9.64 -13.24 -0.41
CA GLY A 93 -8.21 -13.33 -0.16
C GLY A 93 -7.34 -12.53 -1.12
N HIS A 94 -7.90 -11.96 -2.20
CA HIS A 94 -7.18 -10.99 -3.03
C HIS A 94 -7.31 -9.59 -2.38
N PRO A 95 -6.21 -8.94 -1.93
CA PRO A 95 -6.32 -7.70 -1.16
C PRO A 95 -7.02 -6.57 -1.91
N VAL A 96 -6.74 -6.43 -3.21
CA VAL A 96 -7.44 -5.47 -4.09
C VAL A 96 -8.95 -5.76 -4.18
N ALA A 97 -9.36 -7.02 -4.33
CA ALA A 97 -10.78 -7.40 -4.37
C ALA A 97 -11.51 -7.04 -3.07
N GLU A 98 -10.87 -7.27 -1.91
CA GLU A 98 -11.47 -6.96 -0.60
C GLU A 98 -11.66 -5.46 -0.38
N VAL A 99 -10.67 -4.66 -0.77
CA VAL A 99 -10.72 -3.19 -0.70
C VAL A 99 -11.82 -2.64 -1.61
N LEU A 100 -11.88 -3.12 -2.85
CA LEU A 100 -12.93 -2.74 -3.82
C LEU A 100 -14.32 -3.14 -3.33
N LEU A 101 -14.47 -4.36 -2.81
CA LEU A 101 -15.74 -4.84 -2.25
C LEU A 101 -16.20 -4.00 -1.06
N GLY A 102 -15.28 -3.59 -0.19
CA GLY A 102 -15.57 -2.68 0.92
C GLY A 102 -16.08 -1.33 0.44
N GLU A 103 -15.46 -0.77 -0.61
CA GLU A 103 -15.88 0.49 -1.24
C GLU A 103 -17.27 0.38 -1.89
N ILE A 104 -17.48 -0.66 -2.68
CA ILE A 104 -18.77 -0.95 -3.36
C ILE A 104 -19.90 -1.06 -2.33
N LYS A 105 -19.68 -1.81 -1.24
CA LYS A 105 -20.64 -1.92 -0.13
C LYS A 105 -20.91 -0.59 0.56
N ARG A 106 -19.86 0.24 0.77
CA ARG A 106 -20.00 1.57 1.39
C ARG A 106 -20.86 2.51 0.55
N ARG A 107 -20.72 2.45 -0.78
CA ARG A 107 -21.52 3.27 -1.71
C ARG A 107 -22.94 2.76 -1.89
N GLY A 108 -23.24 1.55 -1.44
CA GLY A 108 -24.58 0.97 -1.49
C GLY A 108 -24.94 0.40 -2.87
N PHE A 109 -23.95 0.09 -3.71
CA PHE A 109 -24.19 -0.68 -4.92
C PHE A 109 -24.45 -2.13 -4.51
N GLY A 110 -25.69 -2.59 -4.74
CA GLY A 110 -25.96 -4.01 -4.75
C GLY A 110 -25.28 -4.60 -5.99
N ILE A 111 -24.29 -5.45 -5.77
CA ILE A 111 -23.70 -6.32 -6.80
C ILE A 111 -24.63 -7.51 -7.04
#